data_AF-A0A2V5XTA3-F1
#
_entry.id   AF-A0A2V5XTA3-F1
#
_cell.length_a   1.000
_cell.length_b   1.000
_cell.length_c   1.000
_cell.angle_alpha   90.00
_cell.angle_beta   90.00
_cell.angle_gamma   90.00
#
_symmetry.space_group_name_H-M   'P 1'
#
loop_
_entity.id
_entity.type
_entity.pdbx_description
1 polymer ?
#
loop_
_entity_poly.entity_id
_entity_poly.type
_entity_poly.pdbx_seq_one_letter_code
_entity_poly.pdbx_strand_id
1 'polypeptide(L)' 'PESDSRGRYSVRFYIVAMLFVIFDVETMFLIPWAILYRGWVAVHQGLFALVSMVLFLGILLVGYLWLYKKGALEWV' A
#
# COMPACT_ATOMS: atom_id res chain seq x y z
N PRO A 1 10.14 -23.13 -37.67
CA PRO A 1 9.15 -22.31 -36.94
C PRO A 1 9.68 -22.01 -35.53
N GLU A 2 10.45 -20.94 -35.42
CA GLU A 2 10.92 -20.44 -34.13
C GLU A 2 9.72 -19.79 -33.46
N SER A 3 9.13 -20.49 -32.49
CA SER A 3 8.03 -19.98 -31.69
C SER A 3 8.59 -18.82 -30.87
N ASP A 4 8.30 -17.59 -31.29
CA ASP A 4 8.61 -16.40 -30.51
C ASP A 4 7.89 -16.54 -29.16
N SER A 5 8.67 -16.99 -28.17
CA SER A 5 8.20 -17.39 -26.84
C SER A 5 8.02 -16.17 -25.93
N ARG A 6 8.14 -14.96 -26.49
CA ARG A 6 7.97 -13.69 -25.79
C ARG A 6 6.52 -13.25 -25.89
N GLY A 7 5.66 -13.94 -25.14
CA GLY A 7 4.29 -13.46 -24.91
C GLY A 7 4.33 -12.00 -24.45
N ARG A 8 3.47 -11.15 -25.02
CA ARG A 8 3.26 -9.78 -24.55
C ARG A 8 2.70 -9.86 -23.13
N TYR A 9 3.58 -9.87 -22.12
CA TYR A 9 3.16 -9.77 -20.74
C TYR A 9 2.39 -8.46 -20.57
N SER A 10 1.13 -8.56 -20.19
CA SER A 10 0.31 -7.38 -19.95
C SER A 10 0.95 -6.59 -18.81
N VAL A 11 1.20 -5.30 -19.03
CA VAL A 11 1.75 -4.35 -18.02
C VAL A 11 0.96 -4.40 -16.70
N ARG A 12 -0.28 -4.90 -16.77
CA ARG A 12 -1.20 -5.16 -15.66
C ARG A 12 -0.59 -6.06 -14.57
N PHE A 13 0.14 -7.13 -14.92
CA PHE A 13 0.78 -8.01 -13.93
C PHE A 13 1.86 -7.27 -13.12
N TYR A 14 2.59 -6.35 -13.77
CA TYR A 14 3.57 -5.51 -13.09
C TYR A 14 2.90 -4.53 -12.12
N ILE A 15 1.76 -3.94 -12.49
CA ILE A 15 1.05 -3.01 -11.60
C ILE A 15 0.54 -3.73 -10.34
N VAL A 16 0.01 -4.95 -10.48
CA VAL A 16 -0.42 -5.76 -9.33
C VAL A 16 0.78 -6.13 -8.44
N ALA A 17 1.91 -6.54 -9.03
CA ALA A 17 3.12 -6.84 -8.27
C ALA A 17 3.67 -5.60 -7.53
N MET A 18 3.68 -4.44 -8.19
CA MET A 18 4.08 -3.18 -7.57
C MET A 18 3.15 -2.79 -6.42
N LEU A 19 1.84 -2.93 -6.59
CA LEU A 19 0.86 -2.69 -5.54
C LEU A 19 1.06 -3.59 -4.33
N PHE A 20 1.36 -4.88 -4.57
CA PHE A 20 1.66 -5.82 -3.50
C PHE A 20 2.91 -5.43 -2.72
N VAL A 21 3.98 -5.02 -3.40
CA VAL A 21 5.22 -4.54 -2.76
C VAL A 21 4.96 -3.28 -1.92
N ILE A 22 4.20 -2.33 -2.45
CA ILE A 22 3.85 -1.11 -1.71
C ILE A 22 3.05 -1.47 -0.46
N PHE A 23 2.01 -2.30 -0.59
CA PHE A 23 1.18 -2.73 0.54
C PHE A 23 1.97 -3.49 1.62
N ASP A 24 2.93 -4.34 1.20
CA ASP A 24 3.82 -5.05 2.13
C ASP A 24 4.69 -4.06 2.93
N VAL A 25 5.25 -3.05 2.24
CA VAL A 25 6.02 -1.97 2.87
C VAL A 25 5.14 -1.14 3.83
N GLU A 26 3.90 -0.83 3.47
CA GLU A 26 2.96 -0.14 4.37
C GLU A 26 2.73 -0.94 5.66
N THR A 27 2.56 -2.26 5.55
CA THR A 27 2.39 -3.17 6.69
C THR A 27 3.67 -3.24 7.55
N MET A 28 4.83 -3.21 6.91
CA MET A 28 6.13 -3.14 7.61
C MET A 28 6.24 -1.88 8.49
N PHE A 29 5.65 -0.76 8.10
CA PHE A 29 5.57 0.46 8.92
C PHE A 29 4.49 0.40 10.00
N LEU A 30 3.36 -0.26 9.71
CA LEU A 30 2.23 -0.43 10.64
C LEU A 30 2.61 -1.22 11.89
N ILE A 31 3.37 -2.31 11.74
CA ILE A 31 3.73 -3.21 12.84
C ILE A 31 4.51 -2.50 13.97
N PRO A 32 5.66 -1.85 13.71
CA PRO A 32 6.41 -1.16 14.76
C PRO A 32 5.61 0.00 15.36
N TRP A 33 4.83 0.72 14.56
CA TRP A 33 3.94 1.77 15.06
C TRP A 33 2.92 1.22 16.07
N ALA A 34 2.26 0.10 15.74
CA ALA A 34 1.26 -0.53 16.60
C ALA A 34 1.87 -1.04 17.92
N ILE A 35 3.09 -1.55 17.88
CA ILE A 35 3.83 -1.99 19.07
C ILE A 35 4.15 -0.79 19.97
N LEU A 36 4.61 0.32 19.39
CA LEU A 36 4.98 1.53 20.12
C LEU A 36 3.77 2.33 20.63
N TYR A 37 2.59 2.16 20.03
CA TYR A 37 1.36 2.89 20.39
C TYR A 37 1.05 2.85 21.89
N ARG A 38 1.28 1.71 22.55
CA ARG A 38 1.08 1.57 24.00
C ARG A 38 1.93 2.56 24.81
N GLY A 39 3.16 2.84 24.37
CA GLY A 39 4.04 3.83 25.01
C GLY A 39 3.52 5.25 24.83
N TRP A 40 3.01 5.61 23.65
CA TRP A 40 2.43 6.93 23.37
C TRP A 40 1.16 7.19 24.20
N VAL A 41 0.33 6.17 24.40
CA VAL A 41 -0.86 6.25 25.26
C VAL A 41 -0.47 6.50 26.72
N ALA A 42 0.58 5.85 27.23
CA ALA A 42 1.06 6.05 28.60
C ALA A 42 1.52 7.49 28.89
N VAL A 43 2.00 8.20 27.86
CA VAL A 43 2.44 9.61 27.96
C VAL A 43 1.28 10.59 27.65
N HIS A 44 0.02 10.13 27.62
CA HIS A 44 -1.16 10.93 27.24
C HIS A 44 -1.10 11.52 25.82
N GLN A 45 -0.23 10.98 24.95
CA GLN A 45 -0.05 11.37 23.54
C GLN A 45 -0.70 10.38 22.56
N GLY A 46 -1.53 9.46 23.04
CA GLY A 46 -2.15 8.42 22.21
C GLY A 46 -3.01 8.98 21.08
N LEU A 47 -3.77 10.06 21.33
CA LEU A 47 -4.58 10.74 20.30
C LEU A 47 -3.73 11.31 19.16
N PHE A 48 -2.60 11.95 19.49
CA PHE A 48 -1.68 12.48 18.49
C PHE A 48 -1.05 11.36 17.65
N ALA A 49 -0.59 10.30 18.30
CA ALA A 49 -0.05 9.12 17.61
C ALA A 49 -1.10 8.48 16.69
N LEU A 50 -2.37 8.39 17.12
CA LEU A 50 -3.46 7.85 16.32
C LEU A 50 -3.77 8.72 15.10
N VAL A 51 -3.88 10.04 15.27
CA VAL A 51 -4.13 10.98 14.17
C VAL A 51 -3.00 10.94 13.14
N SER A 52 -1.74 10.89 13.59
CA SER A 52 -0.59 10.77 12.69
C SER A 52 -0.66 9.50 11.83
N MET A 53 -1.13 8.39 12.40
CA MET A 53 -1.26 7.13 11.67
C MET A 53 -2.43 7.12 10.69
N VAL A 54 -3.57 7.69 11.09
CA VAL A 54 -4.71 7.87 10.19
C VAL A 54 -4.34 8.77 9.01
N LEU A 55 -3.56 9.83 9.25
CA LEU A 55 -3.04 10.67 8.18
C LEU A 55 -2.08 9.92 7.26
N PHE A 56 -1.14 9.15 7.81
CA PHE A 56 -0.21 8.32 7.04
C PHE A 56 -0.95 7.34 6.13
N LEU A 57 -1.89 6.56 6.69
CA LEU A 57 -2.73 5.65 5.93
C LEU A 57 -3.61 6.38 4.92
N GLY A 58 -4.17 7.53 5.28
CA GLY A 58 -5.01 8.34 4.39
C GLY A 58 -4.27 8.79 3.13
N ILE A 59 -3.02 9.23 3.26
CA ILE A 59 -2.19 9.64 2.12
C ILE A 59 -1.94 8.47 1.17
N LEU A 60 -1.60 7.30 1.72
CA LEU A 60 -1.37 6.08 0.94
C LEU A 60 -2.66 5.60 0.25
N LEU A 61 -3.78 5.63 0.97
CA LEU A 61 -5.10 5.26 0.46
C LEU A 61 -5.52 6.14 -0.72
N VAL A 62 -5.20 7.44 -0.69
CA VAL A 62 -5.44 8.35 -1.83
C VAL A 62 -4.68 7.90 -3.07
N GLY A 63 -3.42 7.47 -2.92
CA GLY A 63 -2.63 6.90 -4.02
C GLY A 63 -3.27 5.64 -4.60
N TYR A 64 -3.73 4.74 -3.73
CA TYR A 64 -4.43 3.52 -4.13
C TYR A 64 -5.74 3.82 -4.86
N LEU A 65 -6.56 4.73 -4.32
CA LEU A 65 -7.83 5.15 -4.92
C LEU A 65 -7.62 5.80 -6.29
N TRP A 66 -6.55 6.59 -6.45
CA TRP A 66 -6.22 7.17 -7.75
C TRP A 66 -5.85 6.10 -8.77
N LEU A 67 -5.05 5.10 -8.37
CA LEU A 67 -4.67 3.99 -9.25
C LEU A 67 -5.86 3.11 -9.60
N TYR A 68 -6.75 2.87 -8.63
CA TYR A 68 -8.02 2.17 -8.85
C TYR A 68 -8.90 2.92 -9.87
N LYS A 69 -9.06 4.25 -9.71
CA LYS A 69 -9.80 5.08 -10.66
C LYS A 69 -9.20 5.11 -12.07
N LYS A 70 -7.90 4.88 -12.22
CA LYS A 70 -7.24 4.77 -13.53
C LYS A 70 -7.49 3.42 -14.24
N GLY A 71 -8.30 2.53 -13.68
CA GLY A 71 -8.64 1.25 -14.31
C GLY A 71 -7.46 0.27 -14.34
N ALA A 72 -6.44 0.48 -13.52
CA ALA A 72 -5.29 -0.41 -13.44
C ALA A 72 -5.64 -1.82 -12.90
N LEU A 73 -6.82 -1.95 -12.31
CA LEU A 73 -7.36 -3.17 -11.68
C LEU A 73 -8.60 -3.73 -12.42
N GLU A 74 -9.07 -3.10 -13.49
CA GLU A 74 -10.25 -3.60 -14.22
C GLU A 74 -9.88 -4.79 -15.12
N TRP A 75 -10.61 -5.88 -14.91
CA TRP A 75 -10.57 -7.11 -15.69
C TRP A 75 -11.74 -7.12 -16.68
N VAL A 76 -11.65 -6.29 -17.74
CA VAL A 76 -12.38 -6.47 -19.00
C VAL A 76 -11.45 -6.07 -20.16
#